data_AF-A0A163XYW9-F1
#
_entry.id   AF-A0A163XYW9-F1
#
_cell.length_a   1.000
_cell.length_b   1.000
_cell.length_c   1.000
_cell.angle_alpha   90.00
_cell.angle_beta   90.00
_cell.angle_gamma   90.00
#
_symmetry.space_group_name_H-M   'P 1'
#
loop_
_entity.id
_entity.type
_entity.pdbx_description
1 polymer ?
#
loop_
_entity_poly.entity_id
_entity_poly.type
_entity_poly.pdbx_seq_one_letter_code
_entity_poly.pdbx_strand_id
1 'polypeptide(L)'
;MSRPDPEQLQGTLVDFALLELIRQHRESFQPLWSVDSWVKLMIWLSLNCGLSGERDSLEHFAAAIGERITSRLRRTFFERELADLELQVLADPAEQQVLLLSQAPTDPAVLDPERLARALERVELTDLVVADRSRWQQLEAVVTIPWKG
;
A
#
# COMPACT_ATOMS: atom_id res chain seq x y z
N MET A 1 19.36 -13.95 22.03
CA MET A 1 18.03 -14.18 21.45
C MET A 1 17.88 -15.68 21.22
N SER A 2 16.75 -16.29 21.60
CA SER A 2 16.47 -17.71 21.30
C SER A 2 16.20 -17.87 19.81
N ARG A 3 16.51 -19.05 19.24
CA ARG A 3 16.18 -19.35 17.84
C ARG A 3 14.65 -19.49 17.71
N PRO A 4 14.03 -18.97 16.63
CA PRO A 4 12.61 -19.19 16.38
C PRO A 4 12.34 -20.68 16.18
N ASP A 5 11.16 -21.13 16.60
CA ASP A 5 10.73 -22.50 16.30
C ASP A 5 10.47 -22.68 14.79
N PRO A 6 10.45 -23.94 14.28
CA PRO A 6 10.29 -24.19 12.85
C PRO A 6 9.00 -23.63 12.24
N GLU A 7 7.87 -23.67 12.96
CA GLU A 7 6.57 -23.22 12.44
C GLU A 7 6.53 -21.69 12.31
N GLN A 8 7.07 -20.98 13.31
CA GLN A 8 7.23 -19.53 13.25
C GLN A 8 8.12 -19.12 12.08
N LEU A 9 9.22 -19.84 11.85
CA LEU A 9 10.12 -19.57 10.73
C LEU A 9 9.42 -19.80 9.38
N GLN A 10 8.67 -20.89 9.23
CA GLN A 10 7.90 -21.18 8.02
C GLN A 10 6.83 -20.14 7.75
N GLY A 11 6.06 -19.75 8.77
CA GLY A 11 5.05 -18.69 8.65
C GLY A 11 5.66 -17.36 8.24
N THR A 12 6.81 -17.00 8.83
CA THR A 12 7.53 -15.76 8.50
C THR A 12 8.04 -15.79 7.05
N LEU A 13 8.55 -16.93 6.58
CA LEU A 13 9.01 -17.09 5.20
C LEU A 13 7.87 -16.92 4.19
N VAL A 14 6.72 -17.57 4.43
CA VAL A 14 5.56 -17.46 3.55
C VAL A 14 5.01 -16.04 3.55
N ASP A 15 4.91 -15.41 4.73
CA ASP A 15 4.52 -14.00 4.85
C ASP A 15 5.45 -13.09 4.06
N PHE A 16 6.77 -13.24 4.22
CA PHE A 16 7.76 -12.46 3.48
C PHE A 16 7.58 -12.64 1.96
N ALA A 17 7.51 -13.88 1.48
CA ALA A 17 7.36 -14.17 0.06
C ALA A 17 6.09 -13.55 -0.54
N LEU A 18 4.97 -13.62 0.19
CA LEU A 18 3.70 -13.06 -0.27
C LEU A 18 3.73 -11.52 -0.31
N LEU A 19 4.34 -10.87 0.69
CA LEU A 19 4.49 -9.42 0.70
C LEU A 19 5.42 -8.94 -0.42
N GLU A 20 6.54 -9.63 -0.66
CA GLU A 20 7.45 -9.32 -1.77
C GLU A 20 6.78 -9.50 -3.13
N LEU A 21 5.97 -10.56 -3.30
CA LEU A 21 5.20 -10.77 -4.53
C LEU A 21 4.31 -9.55 -4.84
N ILE A 22 3.61 -9.02 -3.82
CA ILE A 22 2.79 -7.83 -3.97
C ILE A 22 3.66 -6.62 -4.33
N ARG A 23 4.77 -6.39 -3.62
CA ARG A 23 5.67 -5.26 -3.89
C ARG A 23 6.18 -5.26 -5.33
N GLN A 24 6.49 -6.43 -5.87
CA GLN A 24 7.01 -6.60 -7.23
C GLN A 24 5.95 -6.35 -8.32
N HIS A 25 4.69 -6.69 -8.07
CA HIS A 25 3.64 -6.65 -9.09
C HIS A 25 2.68 -5.46 -8.98
N ARG A 26 2.62 -4.77 -7.85
CA ARG A 26 1.62 -3.72 -7.58
C ARG A 26 1.55 -2.59 -8.61
N GLU A 27 2.63 -2.33 -9.34
CA GLU A 27 2.68 -1.29 -10.38
C GLU A 27 2.16 -1.77 -11.75
N SER A 28 2.00 -3.09 -11.94
CA SER A 28 1.47 -3.69 -13.17
C SER A 28 -0.06 -3.60 -13.27
N PHE A 29 -0.76 -3.28 -12.17
CA PHE A 29 -2.22 -3.23 -12.14
C PHE A 29 -2.70 -1.78 -12.23
N GLN A 30 -3.11 -1.38 -13.43
CA GLN A 30 -3.61 -0.03 -13.73
C GLN A 30 -5.14 0.04 -13.62
N PRO A 31 -5.74 1.17 -13.23
CA PRO A 31 -5.06 2.40 -12.80
C PRO A 31 -4.51 2.27 -11.38
N LEU A 32 -3.32 2.83 -11.12
CA LEU A 32 -2.74 2.85 -9.77
C LEU A 32 -3.69 3.51 -8.76
N TRP A 33 -3.52 3.15 -7.48
CA TRP A 33 -4.25 3.79 -6.37
C TRP A 33 -5.77 3.68 -6.45
N SER A 34 -6.27 2.60 -7.06
CA SER A 34 -7.71 2.41 -7.28
C SER A 34 -8.19 1.09 -6.69
N VAL A 35 -9.48 1.03 -6.39
CA VAL A 35 -10.13 -0.23 -6.01
C VAL A 35 -9.98 -1.28 -7.12
N ASP A 36 -10.02 -0.84 -8.38
CA ASP A 36 -9.90 -1.71 -9.55
C ASP A 36 -8.53 -2.39 -9.64
N SER A 37 -7.43 -1.67 -9.38
CA SER A 37 -6.10 -2.29 -9.38
C SER A 37 -5.91 -3.30 -8.25
N TRP A 38 -6.50 -3.03 -7.08
CA TRP A 38 -6.55 -4.02 -6.00
C TRP A 38 -7.35 -5.26 -6.40
N VAL A 39 -8.53 -5.10 -7.00
CA VAL A 39 -9.35 -6.23 -7.47
C VAL A 39 -8.60 -7.05 -8.52
N LYS A 40 -7.89 -6.40 -9.46
CA LYS A 40 -7.06 -7.08 -10.45
C LYS A 40 -5.95 -7.92 -9.83
N LEU A 41 -5.28 -7.42 -8.79
CA LEU A 41 -4.31 -8.22 -8.03
C LEU A 41 -5.00 -9.45 -7.40
N MET A 42 -6.16 -9.26 -6.75
CA MET A 42 -6.86 -10.35 -6.08
C MET A 42 -7.32 -11.45 -7.05
N ILE A 43 -7.83 -11.06 -8.22
CA ILE A 43 -8.15 -11.99 -9.31
C ILE A 43 -6.87 -12.70 -9.77
N TRP A 44 -5.80 -11.96 -10.02
CA TRP A 44 -4.53 -12.55 -10.45
C TRP A 44 -3.99 -13.56 -9.45
N LEU A 45 -3.99 -13.25 -8.15
CA LEU A 45 -3.58 -14.19 -7.10
C LEU A 45 -4.48 -15.44 -7.10
N SER A 46 -5.80 -15.27 -7.18
CA SER A 46 -6.76 -16.38 -7.22
C SER A 46 -6.49 -17.34 -8.38
N LEU A 47 -6.29 -16.79 -9.59
CA LEU A 47 -5.98 -17.57 -10.79
C LEU A 47 -4.65 -18.32 -10.64
N ASN A 48 -3.62 -17.70 -10.06
CA ASN A 48 -2.32 -18.35 -9.83
C ASN A 48 -2.37 -19.41 -8.72
N CYS A 49 -3.40 -19.38 -7.86
CA CYS A 49 -3.71 -20.45 -6.93
C CYS A 49 -4.52 -21.59 -7.55
N GLY A 50 -4.84 -21.54 -8.85
CA GLY A 50 -5.54 -22.59 -9.59
C GLY A 50 -7.07 -22.47 -9.58
N LEU A 51 -7.61 -21.34 -9.13
CA LEU A 51 -9.05 -21.06 -9.18
C LEU A 51 -9.46 -20.48 -10.53
N SER A 52 -10.76 -20.46 -10.81
CA SER A 52 -11.32 -19.83 -12.01
C SER A 52 -11.61 -18.35 -11.78
N GLY A 53 -11.82 -17.60 -12.86
CA GLY A 53 -12.24 -16.19 -12.78
C GLY A 53 -13.75 -16.02 -12.49
N GLU A 54 -14.46 -17.10 -12.20
CA GLU A 54 -15.89 -17.07 -11.91
C GLU A 54 -16.13 -16.53 -10.50
N ARG A 55 -17.26 -15.85 -10.33
CA ARG A 55 -17.62 -15.17 -9.08
C ARG A 55 -17.51 -16.08 -7.86
N ASP A 56 -18.12 -17.26 -7.90
CA ASP A 56 -18.13 -18.20 -6.78
C ASP A 56 -16.71 -18.65 -6.39
N SER A 57 -15.83 -18.79 -7.39
CA SER A 57 -14.41 -19.14 -7.19
C SER A 57 -13.65 -17.99 -6.51
N LEU A 58 -13.87 -16.75 -6.96
CA LEU A 58 -13.26 -15.56 -6.37
C LEU A 58 -13.76 -15.31 -4.93
N GLU A 59 -15.06 -15.51 -4.68
CA GLU A 59 -15.65 -15.42 -3.34
C GLU A 59 -15.07 -16.51 -2.41
N HIS A 60 -14.89 -17.73 -2.92
CA HIS A 60 -14.22 -18.81 -2.20
C HIS A 60 -12.76 -18.46 -1.86
N PHE A 61 -12.01 -17.90 -2.81
CA PHE A 61 -10.64 -17.45 -2.57
C PHE A 61 -10.59 -16.38 -1.48
N ALA A 62 -11.45 -15.37 -1.56
CA ALA A 62 -11.53 -14.28 -0.58
C ALA A 62 -11.87 -14.81 0.84
N ALA A 63 -12.77 -15.80 0.93
CA ALA A 63 -13.09 -16.45 2.19
C ALA A 63 -11.90 -17.26 2.74
N ALA A 64 -11.16 -17.97 1.88
CA ALA A 64 -10.05 -18.82 2.27
C ALA A 64 -8.83 -18.02 2.80
N ILE A 65 -8.51 -16.88 2.20
CA ILE A 65 -7.46 -15.98 2.71
C ILE A 65 -7.88 -15.30 4.02
N GLY A 66 -9.17 -15.00 4.19
CA GLY A 66 -9.72 -14.35 5.36
C GLY A 66 -9.30 -12.89 5.53
N GLU A 67 -9.97 -12.20 6.45
CA GLU A 67 -9.84 -10.75 6.68
C GLU A 67 -8.41 -10.34 7.06
N ARG A 68 -7.78 -11.06 7.99
CA ARG A 68 -6.44 -10.72 8.49
C ARG A 68 -5.39 -10.67 7.38
N ILE A 69 -5.37 -11.64 6.49
CA ILE A 69 -4.42 -11.68 5.37
C ILE A 69 -4.81 -10.61 4.36
N THR A 70 -6.10 -10.54 3.98
CA THR A 70 -6.61 -9.53 3.04
C THR A 70 -6.21 -8.11 3.42
N SER A 71 -6.41 -7.70 4.67
CA SER A 71 -6.06 -6.36 5.15
C SER A 71 -4.56 -6.09 5.09
N ARG A 72 -3.71 -7.08 5.39
CA ARG A 72 -2.25 -6.95 5.27
C ARG A 72 -1.81 -6.79 3.82
N LEU A 73 -2.34 -7.62 2.92
CA LEU A 73 -2.03 -7.54 1.49
C LEU A 73 -2.46 -6.20 0.90
N ARG A 74 -3.65 -5.72 1.26
CA ARG A 74 -4.18 -4.43 0.83
C ARG A 74 -3.28 -3.27 1.27
N ARG A 75 -2.87 -3.26 2.53
CA ARG A 75 -1.92 -2.27 3.05
C ARG A 75 -0.61 -2.28 2.26
N THR A 76 -0.02 -3.45 2.02
CA THR A 76 1.24 -3.57 1.27
C THR A 76 1.10 -3.19 -0.20
N PHE A 77 -0.07 -3.42 -0.79
CA PHE A 77 -0.37 -3.00 -2.16
C PHE A 77 -0.41 -1.47 -2.30
N PHE A 78 -1.02 -0.77 -1.33
CA PHE A 78 -1.19 0.68 -1.33
C PHE A 78 -0.17 1.46 -0.49
N GLU A 79 0.95 0.85 -0.10
CA GLU A 79 2.08 1.58 0.51
C GLU A 79 3.22 1.80 -0.49
N ARG A 80 3.96 2.89 -0.38
CA ARG A 80 5.26 3.07 -1.06
C ARG A 80 6.27 3.59 -0.07
N GLU A 81 7.46 3.00 -0.07
CA GLU A 81 8.60 3.50 0.67
C GLU A 81 9.49 4.27 -0.32
N LEU A 82 9.80 5.52 0.01
CA LEU A 82 10.65 6.41 -0.76
C LEU A 82 11.87 6.72 0.10
N ALA A 83 12.79 5.76 0.20
CA ALA A 83 13.93 5.82 1.11
C ALA A 83 14.83 7.05 0.88
N ASP A 84 15.00 7.49 -0.38
CA ASP A 84 15.76 8.68 -0.73
C ASP A 84 15.10 10.00 -0.29
N LEU A 85 13.79 9.97 -0.04
CA LEU A 85 13.04 11.10 0.50
C LEU A 85 12.75 10.94 2.00
N GLU A 86 13.11 9.81 2.60
CA GLU A 86 12.78 9.44 3.99
C GLU A 86 11.26 9.47 4.25
N LEU A 87 10.47 9.08 3.25
CA LEU A 87 9.01 9.10 3.32
C LEU A 87 8.41 7.71 3.11
N GLN A 88 7.34 7.42 3.84
CA GLN A 88 6.41 6.35 3.52
C GLN A 88 5.08 6.97 3.09
N VAL A 89 4.55 6.51 1.95
CA VAL A 89 3.24 6.90 1.44
C VAL A 89 2.25 5.78 1.72
N LEU A 90 1.10 6.11 2.31
CA LEU A 90 -0.07 5.23 2.41
C LEU A 90 -1.23 5.89 1.68
N ALA A 91 -1.75 5.22 0.65
CA ALA A 91 -2.74 5.81 -0.24
C ALA A 91 -3.80 4.77 -0.65
N ASP A 92 -4.44 4.16 0.35
CA ASP A 92 -5.56 3.25 0.14
C ASP A 92 -6.81 4.04 -0.26
N PRO A 93 -7.46 3.76 -1.41
CA PRO A 93 -8.65 4.48 -1.87
C PRO A 93 -9.90 4.23 -1.01
N ALA A 94 -9.87 3.27 -0.08
CA ALA A 94 -10.93 3.11 0.92
C ALA A 94 -10.80 4.10 2.08
N GLU A 95 -9.64 4.74 2.24
CA GLU A 95 -9.38 5.74 3.28
C GLU A 95 -9.73 7.14 2.78
N GLN A 96 -10.01 8.05 3.72
CA GLN A 96 -10.42 9.42 3.39
C GLN A 96 -9.29 10.28 2.79
N GLN A 97 -8.04 9.91 3.02
CA GLN A 97 -6.88 10.73 2.72
C GLN A 97 -5.62 9.89 2.49
N VAL A 98 -4.73 10.43 1.68
CA VAL A 98 -3.35 9.96 1.53
C VAL A 98 -2.54 10.43 2.74
N LEU A 99 -1.64 9.58 3.22
CA LEU A 99 -0.70 9.88 4.30
C LEU A 99 0.72 9.85 3.76
N LEU A 100 1.50 10.90 4.04
CA LEU A 100 2.95 10.93 3.88
C LEU A 100 3.58 10.95 5.27
N LEU A 101 4.24 9.86 5.66
CA LEU A 101 4.85 9.69 6.97
C LEU A 101 6.36 9.87 6.86
N SER A 102 6.92 10.71 7.73
CA SER A 102 8.37 10.83 7.89
C SER A 102 8.96 9.56 8.51
N GLN A 103 10.00 9.02 7.87
CA GLN A 103 10.83 7.95 8.41
C GLN A 103 11.94 8.49 9.34
N ALA A 104 12.15 9.81 9.37
CA ALA A 104 13.02 10.50 10.32
C ALA A 104 12.18 11.51 11.12
N PRO A 105 11.36 11.07 12.08
CA PRO A 105 10.36 11.91 12.76
C PRO A 105 10.97 13.08 13.58
N THR A 106 12.27 13.03 13.87
CA THR A 106 13.01 14.10 14.53
C THR A 106 13.51 15.18 13.57
N ASP A 107 13.47 14.94 12.25
CA ASP A 107 13.82 15.93 11.22
C ASP A 107 12.56 16.50 10.56
N PRO A 108 12.14 17.73 10.91
CA PRO A 108 10.96 18.35 10.32
C PRO A 108 11.15 18.69 8.83
N ALA A 109 12.39 18.75 8.32
CA ALA A 109 12.66 19.05 6.91
C ALA A 109 12.22 17.91 5.97
N VAL A 110 11.96 16.72 6.50
CA VAL A 110 11.39 15.58 5.75
C VAL A 110 9.97 15.87 5.27
N LEU A 111 9.24 16.75 5.95
CA LEU A 111 7.88 17.13 5.56
C LEU A 111 7.86 18.46 4.79
N ASP A 112 9.01 18.89 4.26
CA ASP A 112 9.08 20.07 3.39
C ASP A 112 8.12 19.95 2.19
N PRO A 113 7.33 20.99 1.87
CA PRO A 113 6.33 20.93 0.79
C PRO A 113 6.87 20.52 -0.59
N GLU A 114 8.10 20.89 -0.94
CA GLU A 114 8.70 20.50 -2.22
C GLU A 114 9.10 19.02 -2.22
N ARG A 115 9.57 18.51 -1.07
CA ARG A 115 9.83 17.08 -0.89
C ARG A 115 8.54 16.25 -0.99
N LEU A 116 7.45 16.72 -0.38
CA LEU A 116 6.14 16.07 -0.47
C LEU A 116 5.59 16.07 -1.91
N ALA A 117 5.74 17.19 -2.63
CA ALA A 117 5.33 17.27 -4.03
C ALA A 117 6.10 16.26 -4.91
N ARG A 118 7.42 16.15 -4.72
CA ARG A 118 8.26 15.14 -5.40
C ARG A 118 7.83 13.70 -5.07
N ALA A 119 7.46 13.45 -3.82
CA ALA A 119 6.95 12.14 -3.40
C ALA A 119 5.67 11.78 -4.16
N LEU A 120 4.70 12.71 -4.22
CA LEU A 120 3.43 12.51 -4.94
C LEU A 120 3.63 12.30 -6.45
N GLU A 121 4.53 13.06 -7.07
CA GLU A 121 4.86 12.91 -8.49
C GLU A 121 5.48 11.53 -8.77
N ARG A 122 6.47 11.13 -7.98
CA ARG A 122 7.17 9.86 -8.14
C ARG A 122 6.25 8.64 -8.04
N VAL A 123 5.20 8.74 -7.24
CA VAL A 123 4.24 7.65 -7.03
C VAL A 123 2.95 7.85 -7.83
N GLU A 124 2.88 8.80 -8.74
CA GLU A 124 1.72 9.06 -9.62
C GLU A 124 0.42 9.41 -8.87
N LEU A 125 0.53 10.12 -7.73
CA LEU A 125 -0.61 10.58 -6.93
C LEU A 125 -0.99 12.04 -7.18
N THR A 126 -0.15 12.85 -7.83
CA THR A 126 -0.36 14.28 -8.04
C THR A 126 -1.76 14.61 -8.60
N ASP A 127 -2.22 13.82 -9.56
CA ASP A 127 -3.52 14.03 -10.20
C ASP A 127 -4.70 13.46 -9.42
N LEU A 128 -4.45 12.65 -8.39
CA LEU A 128 -5.46 11.98 -7.57
C LEU A 128 -5.72 12.68 -6.23
N VAL A 129 -4.85 13.60 -5.82
CA VAL A 129 -4.99 14.34 -4.55
C VAL A 129 -5.25 15.83 -4.75
N VAL A 130 -5.84 16.48 -3.75
CA VAL A 130 -6.13 17.92 -3.79
C VAL A 130 -4.85 18.73 -3.93
N ALA A 131 -4.75 19.55 -4.98
CA ALA A 131 -3.56 20.36 -5.27
C ALA A 131 -3.41 21.59 -4.35
N ASP A 132 -4.50 22.06 -3.76
CA ASP A 132 -4.50 23.18 -2.82
C ASP A 132 -3.82 22.78 -1.50
N ARG A 133 -2.57 23.23 -1.34
CA ARG A 133 -1.73 22.95 -0.16
C ARG A 133 -2.33 23.48 1.14
N SER A 134 -3.25 24.46 1.10
CA SER A 134 -3.94 24.93 2.32
C SER A 134 -4.86 23.89 2.94
N ARG A 135 -5.26 22.88 2.14
CA ARG A 135 -6.08 21.75 2.57
C ARG A 135 -5.26 20.56 3.07
N TRP A 136 -3.93 20.62 2.97
CA TRP A 136 -3.04 19.61 3.52
C TRP A 136 -2.88 19.87 5.00
N GLN A 137 -2.89 18.81 5.81
CA GLN A 137 -2.77 18.93 7.26
C GLN A 137 -1.52 18.22 7.73
N GLN A 138 -0.61 18.98 8.34
CA GLN A 138 0.55 18.40 9.01
C GLN A 138 0.20 18.08 10.47
N LEU A 139 0.39 16.82 10.86
CA LEU A 139 0.17 16.27 12.19
C LEU A 139 1.46 15.57 12.62
N GLU A 140 2.29 16.27 13.42
CA GLU A 140 3.59 15.79 13.89
C GLU A 140 4.50 15.32 12.74
N ALA A 141 4.74 14.01 12.64
CA ALA A 141 5.58 13.35 11.64
C ALA A 141 4.80 12.87 10.40
N VAL A 142 3.56 13.33 10.21
CA VAL A 142 2.69 12.94 9.10
C VAL A 142 2.11 14.17 8.41
N VAL A 143 1.99 14.13 7.09
CA VAL A 143 1.12 15.03 6.33
C VAL A 143 -0.03 14.24 5.73
N THR A 144 -1.24 14.72 5.94
CA THR A 144 -2.46 14.16 5.36
C THR A 144 -2.93 15.01 4.19
N ILE A 145 -3.31 14.35 3.10
CA ILE A 145 -3.74 14.99 1.87
C ILE A 145 -5.05 14.36 1.40
N PRO A 146 -6.14 15.12 1.29
CA PRO A 146 -7.41 14.59 0.79
C PRO A 146 -7.31 14.12 -0.66
N TRP A 147 -8.02 13.03 -0.97
CA TRP A 147 -8.28 12.64 -2.36
C TRP A 147 -9.05 13.73 -3.11
N LYS A 148 -8.84 13.83 -4.43
CA LYS A 148 -9.76 14.50 -5.33
C LYS A 148 -11.03 13.63 -5.40
N GLY A 149 -12.18 14.24 -5.11
CA GLY A 149 -13.48 13.57 -5.14
C GLY A 149 -13.91 13.16 -6.54
#